data_AF-A0A350IUX9-F1
#
_entry.id   AF-A0A350IUX9-F1
#
_cell.length_a   1.000
_cell.length_b   1.000
_cell.length_c   1.000
_cell.angle_alpha   90.00
_cell.angle_beta   90.00
_cell.angle_gamma   90.00
#
_symmetry.space_group_name_H-M   'P 1'
#
loop_
_entity.id
_entity.type
_entity.pdbx_description
1 polymer ?
#
loop_
_entity_poly.entity_id
_entity_poly.type
_entity_poly.pdbx_seq_one_letter_code
_entity_poly.pdbx_strand_id
1 'polypeptide(L)'
;EPPAPVEADLYELEGELAEQVKDLPGSLPEVLDALEEDHDFLLKGGVFTQDVIDTYIAYKREREVDPVALRPHPYEFFLYYDA
;
A
#
# COMPACT_ATOMS: atom_id res chain seq x y z
N GLU A 1 -16.32 11.95 -10.86
CA GLU A 1 -15.89 11.60 -12.22
C GLU A 1 -14.41 11.24 -12.17
N PRO A 2 -13.98 10.16 -12.84
CA PRO A 2 -12.56 9.83 -12.94
C PRO A 2 -11.79 10.91 -13.73
N PRO A 3 -10.47 11.02 -13.53
CA PRO A 3 -9.63 11.89 -14.36
C PRO A 3 -9.68 11.52 -15.85
N ALA A 4 -9.19 12.42 -16.70
CA ALA A 4 -9.01 12.14 -18.12
C ALA A 4 -8.06 10.95 -18.34
N PRO A 5 -8.28 10.14 -19.40
CA PRO A 5 -7.39 9.02 -19.71
C PRO A 5 -5.99 9.54 -20.08
N VAL A 6 -4.97 8.80 -19.64
CA VAL A 6 -3.58 9.03 -20.03
C VAL A 6 -3.25 8.09 -21.18
N GLU A 7 -2.90 8.63 -22.35
CA GLU A 7 -2.58 7.84 -23.56
C GLU A 7 -1.06 7.57 -23.74
N ALA A 8 -0.23 8.13 -22.86
CA ALA A 8 1.22 7.95 -22.87
C ALA A 8 1.66 6.69 -22.10
N ASP A 9 2.89 6.21 -22.36
CA ASP A 9 3.50 5.15 -21.55
C ASP A 9 3.82 5.68 -20.14
N LEU A 10 3.17 5.10 -19.13
CA LEU A 10 3.30 5.52 -17.74
C LEU A 10 4.71 5.34 -17.17
N TYR A 11 5.50 4.39 -17.69
CA TYR A 11 6.87 4.14 -17.22
C TYR A 11 7.88 5.16 -17.75
N GLU A 12 7.55 5.84 -18.84
CA GLU A 12 8.39 6.85 -19.48
C GLU A 12 7.92 8.28 -19.18
N LEU A 13 6.94 8.45 -18.28
CA LEU A 13 6.50 9.77 -17.84
C LEU A 13 7.58 10.44 -17.00
N GLU A 14 7.93 11.68 -17.37
CA GLU A 14 8.89 12.50 -16.66
C GLU A 14 8.30 13.86 -16.30
N GLY A 15 8.85 14.49 -15.25
CA GLY A 15 8.55 15.86 -14.85
C GLY A 15 7.09 16.09 -14.44
N GLU A 16 6.55 17.26 -14.78
CA GLU A 16 5.21 17.72 -14.36
C GLU A 16 4.06 16.80 -14.81
N LEU A 17 4.27 15.98 -15.85
CA LEU A 17 3.27 15.02 -16.33
C LEU A 17 3.19 13.79 -15.43
N ALA A 18 4.31 13.33 -14.87
CA ALA A 18 4.32 12.22 -13.91
C ALA A 18 3.65 12.62 -12.59
N GLU A 19 3.88 13.85 -12.12
CA GLU A 19 3.29 14.39 -10.87
C GLU A 19 1.76 14.48 -10.91
N GLN A 20 1.16 14.53 -12.11
CA GLN A 20 -0.30 14.56 -12.27
C GLN A 20 -0.95 13.17 -12.11
N VAL A 21 -0.16 12.10 -12.14
CA VAL A 21 -0.64 10.72 -11.97
C VAL A 21 -0.49 10.33 -10.50
N LYS A 22 -1.61 9.96 -9.86
CA LYS A 22 -1.57 9.43 -8.49
C LYS A 22 -1.13 7.97 -8.52
N ASP A 23 -0.04 7.67 -7.82
CA ASP A 23 0.47 6.30 -7.67
C ASP A 23 -0.26 5.50 -6.59
N LEU A 24 -0.02 4.19 -6.64
CA LEU A 24 -0.43 3.24 -5.61
C LEU A 24 0.49 3.34 -4.38
N PRO A 25 0.01 3.00 -3.17
CA PRO A 25 0.88 2.91 -1.99
C PRO A 25 2.04 1.93 -2.24
N GLY A 26 3.22 2.27 -1.72
CA GLY A 26 4.47 1.57 -1.99
C GLY A 26 4.68 0.30 -1.17
N SER A 27 3.83 0.07 -0.15
CA SER A 27 4.00 -1.05 0.76
C SER A 27 2.66 -1.57 1.31
N LEU A 28 2.65 -2.83 1.76
CA LEU A 28 1.49 -3.40 2.45
C LEU A 28 1.08 -2.58 3.69
N PRO A 29 1.97 -2.13 4.59
CA PRO A 29 1.56 -1.28 5.70
C PRO A 29 0.83 -0.02 5.26
N GLU A 30 1.31 0.69 4.23
CA GLU A 30 0.63 1.90 3.73
C GLU A 30 -0.77 1.60 3.16
N VAL A 31 -0.97 0.45 2.51
CA VAL A 31 -2.31 0.03 2.05
C VAL A 31 -3.23 -0.26 3.23
N LEU A 32 -2.70 -0.87 4.30
CA LEU A 32 -3.49 -1.17 5.51
C LEU A 32 -3.89 0.11 6.24
N ASP A 33 -3.01 1.10 6.30
CA ASP A 33 -3.30 2.42 6.88
C ASP A 33 -4.36 3.14 6.04
N ALA A 34 -4.23 3.15 4.71
CA ALA A 34 -5.23 3.72 3.82
C ALA A 34 -6.61 3.03 3.96
N LEU A 35 -6.63 1.70 4.16
CA LEU A 35 -7.86 0.95 4.43
C LEU A 35 -8.45 1.32 5.79
N GLU A 36 -7.63 1.46 6.83
CA GLU A 36 -8.05 1.88 8.16
C GLU A 36 -8.66 3.29 8.14
N GLU A 37 -8.09 4.19 7.35
CA GLU A 37 -8.53 5.58 7.22
C GLU A 37 -9.79 5.78 6.37
N ASP A 38 -10.00 4.98 5.30
CA ASP A 38 -11.12 5.13 4.37
C ASP A 38 -11.73 3.79 3.94
N HIS A 39 -12.62 3.24 4.78
CA HIS A 39 -13.36 2.00 4.51
C HIS A 39 -14.89 2.15 4.60
N ASP A 40 -15.40 3.36 4.74
CA ASP A 40 -16.84 3.63 4.87
C ASP A 40 -17.67 3.10 3.71
N PHE A 41 -17.08 3.08 2.50
CA PHE A 41 -17.71 2.55 1.31
C PHE A 41 -17.92 1.02 1.37
N LEU A 42 -17.08 0.29 2.10
CA LEU A 42 -17.17 -1.16 2.29
C LEU A 42 -18.27 -1.54 3.30
N LEU A 43 -18.53 -0.66 4.27
CA LEU A 43 -19.58 -0.87 5.28
C LEU A 43 -20.99 -0.68 4.73
N LYS A 44 -21.14 -0.04 3.55
CA LYS A 44 -22.46 0.22 2.96
C LYS A 44 -23.17 -1.09 2.64
N GLY A 45 -24.43 -1.19 3.06
CA GLY A 45 -25.26 -2.38 2.83
C GLY A 45 -24.87 -3.61 3.65
N GLY A 46 -23.92 -3.49 4.60
CA GLY A 46 -23.47 -4.60 5.43
C GLY A 46 -22.70 -5.67 4.65
N VAL A 47 -22.09 -5.31 3.51
CA VAL A 47 -21.26 -6.21 2.71
C VAL A 47 -20.02 -6.60 3.52
N PHE A 48 -19.38 -5.60 4.13
CA PHE A 48 -18.35 -5.79 5.16
C PHE A 48 -18.87 -5.28 6.50
N THR A 49 -18.41 -5.92 7.57
CA THR A 49 -18.63 -5.45 8.93
C THR A 49 -17.35 -4.84 9.47
N GLN A 50 -17.46 -3.95 10.45
CA GLN A 50 -16.29 -3.36 11.12
C GLN A 50 -15.35 -4.44 11.65
N ASP A 51 -15.91 -5.47 12.29
CA ASP A 51 -15.18 -6.60 12.87
C ASP A 51 -14.30 -7.33 11.85
N VAL A 52 -14.82 -7.54 10.63
CA VAL A 52 -14.06 -8.19 9.56
C VAL A 52 -12.89 -7.31 9.09
N ILE A 53 -13.10 -5.99 8.99
CA ILE A 53 -12.06 -5.05 8.54
C ILE A 53 -10.96 -4.96 9.60
N ASP A 54 -11.31 -4.76 10.87
CA ASP A 54 -10.36 -4.68 11.98
C ASP A 54 -9.56 -5.97 12.10
N THR A 55 -10.25 -7.13 12.02
CA THR A 55 -9.60 -8.44 12.08
C THR A 55 -8.66 -8.65 10.90
N TYR A 56 -9.05 -8.23 9.69
CA TYR A 56 -8.22 -8.36 8.50
C TYR A 56 -6.95 -7.51 8.61
N ILE A 57 -7.07 -6.25 9.04
CA ILE A 57 -5.92 -5.35 9.25
C ILE A 57 -4.97 -5.94 10.29
N ALA A 58 -5.50 -6.36 11.45
CA ALA A 58 -4.70 -6.96 12.51
C ALA A 58 -3.99 -8.23 12.04
N TYR A 59 -4.70 -9.13 11.35
CA TYR A 59 -4.13 -10.35 10.80
C TYR A 59 -2.98 -10.05 9.83
N LYS A 60 -3.16 -9.09 8.92
CA LYS A 60 -2.14 -8.72 7.93
C LYS A 60 -0.92 -8.06 8.57
N ARG A 61 -1.12 -7.21 9.58
CA ARG A 61 -0.01 -6.62 10.36
C ARG A 61 0.79 -7.73 11.07
N GLU A 62 0.13 -8.59 11.84
CA GLU A 62 0.78 -9.63 12.65
C GLU A 62 1.44 -10.74 11.82
N ARG A 63 0.78 -11.19 10.74
CA ARG A 63 1.21 -12.39 9.99
C ARG A 63 2.06 -12.10 8.78
N GLU A 64 2.07 -10.87 8.27
CA GLU A 64 2.76 -10.53 7.03
C GLU A 64 3.71 -9.34 7.21
N VAL A 65 3.24 -8.22 7.78
CA VAL A 65 4.06 -7.01 7.93
C VAL A 65 5.17 -7.20 8.97
N ASP A 66 4.81 -7.47 10.23
CA ASP A 66 5.78 -7.59 11.33
C ASP A 66 6.83 -8.67 11.08
N PRO A 67 6.47 -9.87 10.57
CA PRO A 67 7.45 -10.91 10.32
C PRO A 67 8.50 -10.50 9.27
N VAL A 68 8.13 -9.72 8.25
CA VAL A 68 9.10 -9.21 7.26
C VAL A 68 9.93 -8.08 7.87
N ALA A 69 9.29 -7.11 8.53
CA ALA A 69 9.95 -5.94 9.09
C ALA A 69 10.98 -6.28 10.20
N LEU A 70 10.74 -7.34 10.98
CA LEU A 70 11.61 -7.74 12.09
C LEU A 70 12.79 -8.63 11.65
N ARG A 71 12.91 -8.97 10.37
CA ARG A 71 13.96 -9.86 9.86
C ARG A 71 14.87 -9.10 8.90
N PRO A 72 16.18 -9.03 9.18
CA PRO A 72 17.14 -8.42 8.27
C PRO A 72 17.06 -9.06 6.88
N HIS A 73 16.89 -8.24 5.84
CA HIS A 73 16.88 -8.71 4.48
C HIS A 73 18.31 -9.06 4.02
N PRO A 74 18.56 -10.15 3.26
CA PRO A 74 19.92 -10.52 2.84
C PRO A 74 20.69 -9.40 2.13
N TYR A 75 19.99 -8.54 1.40
CA TYR A 75 20.61 -7.39 0.74
C TYR A 75 21.15 -6.34 1.72
N GLU A 76 20.59 -6.23 2.92
CA GLU A 76 21.12 -5.34 3.97
C GLU A 76 22.54 -5.75 4.41
N PHE A 77 22.87 -7.04 4.38
CA PHE A 77 24.25 -7.49 4.63
C PHE A 77 25.19 -6.99 3.54
N PHE A 78 24.79 -7.04 2.28
CA PHE A 78 25.59 -6.45 1.19
C PHE A 78 25.79 -4.94 1.36
N LEU A 79 24.76 -4.23 1.83
CA LEU A 79 24.81 -2.77 2.00
C LEU A 79 25.61 -2.34 3.24
N TYR A 80 25.57 -3.09 4.34
CA TYR A 80 25.99 -2.58 5.65
C TYR A 80 27.01 -3.45 6.40
N TYR A 81 27.32 -4.67 5.96
CA TYR A 81 28.21 -5.57 6.71
C TYR A 81 29.70 -5.17 6.58
N ASP A 82 30.15 -4.80 5.38
CA ASP A 82 31.55 -4.43 5.08
C ASP A 82 31.74 -2.92 4.77
N ALA A 83 30.69 -2.12 4.96
CA ALA A 83 30.67 -0.68 4.67
C ALA A 83 31.39 0.17 5.74
#